data_AF-A0A0B1SP64-F1
#
_entry.id   AF-A0A0B1SP64-F1
#
_cell.length_a   1.000
_cell.length_b   1.000
_cell.length_c   1.000
_cell.angle_alpha   90.00
_cell.angle_beta   90.00
_cell.angle_gamma   90.00
#
_symmetry.space_group_name_H-M   'P 1'
#
loop_
_entity.id
_entity.type
_entity.pdbx_description
1 polymer ?
#
loop_
_entity_poly.entity_id
_entity_poly.type
_entity_poly.pdbx_seq_one_letter_code
_entity_poly.pdbx_strand_id
1 'polypeptide(L)'
;LRRQLQDLVIKFLQVLAALCSADRNKRSISCPKGKIRDEDRETFLKYHNDARRRLAKGEQQSIDGNMDGARNMHKLEWDCNLEETVQEVIKSCPSSPKTWWVLGQNTIKCS
;
A
#
# COMPACT_ATOMS: atom_id res chain seq x y z
N LEU A 1 46.87 -20.65 -3.98
CA LEU A 1 46.09 -20.12 -5.13
C LEU A 1 44.58 -20.36 -5.00
N ARG A 2 44.09 -21.61 -4.87
CA ARG A 2 42.64 -21.91 -4.73
C ARG A 2 41.96 -21.21 -3.54
N ARG A 3 42.58 -21.17 -2.36
CA ARG A 3 42.04 -20.48 -1.17
C ARG A 3 41.92 -18.96 -1.39
N GLN A 4 42.93 -18.34 -1.98
CA GLN A 4 42.90 -16.92 -2.30
C GLN A 4 41.86 -16.56 -3.38
N LEU A 5 41.66 -17.44 -4.37
CA LEU A 5 40.55 -17.28 -5.32
C LEU A 5 39.20 -17.42 -4.63
N GLN A 6 39.03 -18.38 -3.70
CA GLN A 6 37.78 -18.53 -2.94
C GLN A 6 37.50 -17.32 -2.04
N ASP A 7 38.50 -16.79 -1.35
CA ASP A 7 38.37 -15.60 -0.52
C ASP A 7 38.01 -14.36 -1.35
N LEU A 8 38.59 -14.23 -2.55
CA LEU A 8 38.29 -13.13 -3.46
C LEU A 8 36.87 -13.22 -4.02
N VAL A 9 36.41 -14.43 -4.37
CA VAL A 9 35.03 -14.68 -4.85
C VAL A 9 34.01 -14.43 -3.75
N ILE A 10 34.27 -14.88 -2.51
CA ILE A 10 33.38 -14.65 -1.36
C ILE A 10 33.26 -13.15 -1.08
N LYS A 11 34.37 -12.40 -1.09
CA LYS A 11 34.37 -10.94 -0.92
C LYS A 11 33.61 -10.22 -2.04
N PHE A 12 33.74 -10.69 -3.29
CA PHE A 12 33.00 -10.14 -4.43
C PHE A 12 31.48 -10.37 -4.31
N LEU A 13 31.06 -11.57 -3.89
CA LEU A 13 29.65 -11.90 -3.67
C LEU A 13 29.03 -11.07 -2.54
N GLN A 14 29.78 -10.83 -1.45
CA GLN A 14 29.33 -9.97 -0.36
C GLN A 14 29.15 -8.51 -0.79
N VAL A 15 30.05 -7.98 -1.64
CA VAL A 15 29.94 -6.62 -2.20
C VAL A 15 28.74 -6.50 -3.15
N LEU A 16 28.48 -7.51 -4.00
CA LEU A 16 27.31 -7.55 -4.88
C LEU A 16 25.99 -7.61 -4.09
N ALA A 17 25.94 -8.37 -2.99
CA ALA A 17 24.77 -8.43 -2.11
C ALA A 17 24.50 -7.08 -1.39
N ALA A 18 25.56 -6.36 -1.00
CA ALA A 18 25.46 -5.02 -0.42
C ALA A 18 24.99 -3.97 -1.44
N LEU A 19 25.42 -4.06 -2.70
CA LEU A 19 24.92 -3.21 -3.81
C LEU A 19 23.47 -3.53 -4.20
N CYS A 20 22.99 -4.76 -3.94
CA CYS A 20 21.59 -5.15 -4.14
C CYS A 20 20.70 -4.80 -2.93
N SER A 21 21.28 -4.38 -1.82
CA SER A 21 20.55 -3.84 -0.67
C SER A 21 20.53 -2.32 -0.78
N ALA A 22 19.90 -1.80 -1.83
CA ALA A 22 19.24 -0.52 -1.71
C ALA A 22 18.21 -0.72 -0.59
N ASP A 23 18.57 -0.27 0.61
CA ASP A 23 17.69 -0.22 1.76
C ASP A 23 16.39 0.42 1.27
N ARG A 24 15.34 -0.40 1.11
CA ARG A 24 14.00 0.13 0.91
C ARG A 24 13.66 0.75 2.24
N ASN A 25 14.10 2.00 2.45
CA ASN A 25 13.58 2.89 3.46
C ASN A 25 12.11 3.11 3.09
N LYS A 26 11.30 2.12 3.44
CA LYS A 26 9.86 2.14 3.32
C LYS A 26 9.44 3.14 4.37
N ARG A 27 9.28 4.39 3.94
CA ARG A 27 8.74 5.44 4.80
C ARG A 27 7.41 4.92 5.33
N SER A 28 7.37 4.61 6.63
CA SER A 28 6.16 4.14 7.25
C SER A 28 5.14 5.28 7.24
N ILE A 29 3.89 4.94 6.94
CA ILE A 29 2.80 5.90 6.99
C ILE A 29 2.43 6.07 8.45
N SER A 30 2.88 7.15 9.08
CA SER A 30 2.64 7.41 10.50
C SER A 30 1.59 8.51 10.69
N CYS A 31 0.56 8.22 11.49
CA CYS A 31 -0.46 9.19 11.89
C CYS A 31 -0.51 9.28 13.43
N PRO A 32 -0.15 10.43 14.04
CA PRO A 32 0.02 10.54 15.50
C PRO A 32 -1.21 10.19 16.34
N LYS A 33 -2.42 10.43 15.82
CA LYS A 33 -3.68 10.16 16.52
C LYS A 33 -4.35 8.84 16.11
N GLY A 34 -3.74 8.11 15.17
CA GLY A 34 -4.36 6.96 14.55
C GLY A 34 -4.50 5.78 15.51
N LYS A 35 -5.58 5.01 15.35
CA LYS A 35 -5.87 3.80 16.14
C LYS A 35 -5.39 2.50 15.50
N ILE A 36 -4.90 2.56 14.26
CA ILE A 36 -4.36 1.42 13.50
C ILE A 36 -2.84 1.53 13.37
N ARG A 37 -2.18 0.41 13.05
CA ARG A 37 -0.72 0.34 12.89
C ARG A 37 -0.31 0.90 11.52
N ASP A 38 0.93 1.36 11.40
CA ASP A 38 1.49 1.82 10.13
C ASP A 38 1.42 0.72 9.05
N GLU A 39 1.63 -0.55 9.44
CA GLU A 39 1.49 -1.73 8.58
C GLU A 39 0.07 -1.89 8.02
N ASP A 40 -0.97 -1.54 8.79
CA ASP A 40 -2.35 -1.61 8.34
C ASP A 40 -2.62 -0.53 7.28
N ARG A 41 -2.13 0.70 7.53
CA ARG A 41 -2.21 1.82 6.56
C ARG A 41 -1.53 1.45 5.25
N GLU A 42 -0.33 0.89 5.34
CA GLU A 42 0.41 0.43 4.18
C GLU A 42 -0.33 -0.68 3.43
N THR A 43 -0.96 -1.61 4.15
CA THR A 43 -1.76 -2.69 3.57
C THR A 43 -2.96 -2.14 2.79
N PHE A 44 -3.75 -1.25 3.41
CA PHE A 44 -4.90 -0.62 2.75
C PHE A 44 -4.47 0.24 1.55
N LEU A 45 -3.44 1.08 1.71
CA LEU A 45 -2.97 1.96 0.64
C LEU A 45 -2.40 1.17 -0.54
N LYS A 46 -1.62 0.11 -0.25
CA LYS A 46 -1.07 -0.78 -1.28
C LYS A 46 -2.17 -1.51 -2.01
N TYR A 47 -3.16 -2.06 -1.30
CA TYR A 47 -4.28 -2.77 -1.92
C TYR A 47 -5.00 -1.91 -2.96
N HIS A 48 -5.37 -0.68 -2.58
CA HIS A 48 -6.05 0.25 -3.48
C HIS A 48 -5.16 0.66 -4.67
N ASN A 49 -3.90 1.01 -4.42
CA ASN A 49 -3.00 1.44 -5.49
C ASN A 49 -2.62 0.30 -6.45
N ASP A 50 -2.58 -0.94 -5.97
CA ASP A 50 -2.38 -2.11 -6.82
C ASP A 50 -3.58 -2.33 -7.74
N ALA A 51 -4.81 -2.23 -7.21
CA ALA A 51 -6.03 -2.32 -8.02
C ALA A 51 -6.12 -1.19 -9.06
N ARG A 52 -5.89 0.07 -8.64
CA ARG A 52 -5.89 1.24 -9.54
C ARG A 52 -4.87 1.08 -10.66
N ARG A 53 -3.67 0.60 -10.35
CA ARG A 53 -2.62 0.34 -11.35
C ARG A 53 -3.01 -0.77 -12.33
N ARG A 54 -3.56 -1.88 -11.86
CA ARG A 54 -4.03 -2.97 -12.75
C ARG A 54 -5.10 -2.46 -13.71
N LEU A 55 -6.07 -1.69 -13.20
CA LEU A 55 -7.10 -1.08 -14.04
C LEU A 55 -6.51 -0.08 -15.05
N ALA A 56 -5.58 0.79 -14.63
CA ALA A 56 -4.93 1.75 -15.51
C ALA A 56 -4.22 1.08 -16.71
N LYS A 57 -3.70 -0.13 -16.52
CA LYS A 57 -3.02 -0.92 -17.54
C LYS A 57 -3.96 -1.77 -18.41
N GLY A 58 -5.25 -1.85 -18.09
CA GLY A 58 -6.18 -2.79 -18.73
C GLY A 58 -5.91 -4.25 -18.36
N GLU A 59 -5.34 -4.50 -17.18
CA GLU A 59 -5.04 -5.84 -16.65
C GLU A 59 -6.13 -6.33 -15.66
N GLN A 60 -7.09 -5.47 -15.33
CA GLN A 60 -8.15 -5.79 -14.38
C GLN A 60 -9.24 -6.62 -15.05
N GLN A 61 -9.44 -7.86 -14.60
CA GLN A 61 -10.49 -8.74 -15.12
C GLN A 61 -11.89 -8.26 -14.73
N SER A 62 -12.84 -8.47 -15.64
CA SER A 62 -14.29 -8.33 -15.52
C SER A 62 -14.95 -9.62 -16.05
N ILE A 63 -16.29 -9.68 -16.02
CA ILE A 63 -17.08 -10.84 -16.50
C ILE A 63 -16.82 -11.11 -17.99
N ASP A 64 -16.73 -10.05 -18.80
CA ASP A 64 -16.63 -10.15 -20.26
C ASP A 64 -15.19 -10.02 -20.80
N GLY A 65 -14.19 -10.20 -19.93
CA GLY A 65 -12.77 -9.99 -20.24
C GLY A 65 -12.16 -8.85 -19.44
N ASN A 66 -10.99 -8.36 -19.84
CA ASN A 66 -10.34 -7.27 -19.11
C ASN A 66 -11.09 -5.94 -19.30
N MET A 67 -11.16 -5.14 -18.24
CA MET A 67 -11.62 -3.76 -18.29
C MET A 67 -10.67 -2.91 -19.13
N ASP A 68 -11.21 -1.93 -19.85
CA ASP A 68 -10.41 -0.95 -20.58
C ASP A 68 -9.47 -0.17 -19.66
N GLY A 69 -8.29 0.15 -20.19
CA GLY A 69 -7.29 0.94 -19.49
C GLY A 69 -7.77 2.35 -19.17
N ALA A 70 -7.62 2.79 -17.92
CA ALA A 70 -7.97 4.14 -17.49
C ALA A 70 -6.82 5.14 -17.70
N ARG A 71 -7.07 6.21 -18.45
CA ARG A 71 -6.18 7.39 -18.52
C ARG A 71 -6.36 8.25 -17.26
N ASN A 72 -5.30 8.90 -16.79
CA ASN A 72 -5.29 9.76 -15.59
C ASN A 72 -5.70 9.06 -14.27
N MET A 73 -5.35 7.78 -14.13
CA MET A 73 -5.56 7.05 -12.87
C MET A 73 -4.44 7.36 -11.86
N HIS A 74 -4.65 8.38 -11.03
CA HIS A 74 -3.64 8.83 -10.06
C HIS A 74 -3.43 7.86 -8.91
N LYS A 75 -2.19 7.77 -8.41
CA LYS A 75 -1.85 7.03 -7.20
C LYS A 75 -2.44 7.75 -5.98
N LEU A 76 -3.02 7.00 -5.06
CA LEU A 76 -3.48 7.52 -3.78
C LEU A 76 -2.32 7.67 -2.79
N GLU A 77 -2.44 8.68 -1.94
CA GLU A 77 -1.63 8.87 -0.75
C GLU A 77 -2.52 8.80 0.49
N TRP A 78 -1.92 8.54 1.64
CA TRP A 78 -2.65 8.45 2.90
C TRP A 78 -2.87 9.85 3.48
N ASP A 79 -4.08 10.11 3.95
CA ASP A 79 -4.45 11.36 4.64
C ASP A 79 -4.85 11.05 6.08
N CYS A 80 -4.03 11.50 7.03
CA CYS A 80 -4.28 11.28 8.46
C CYS A 80 -5.54 12.00 8.97
N ASN A 81 -5.96 13.11 8.34
CA ASN A 81 -7.18 13.83 8.74
C ASN A 81 -8.43 13.04 8.33
N LEU A 82 -8.40 12.40 7.15
CA LEU A 82 -9.46 11.49 6.73
C LEU A 82 -9.52 10.25 7.63
N GLU A 83 -8.37 9.70 8.01
CA GLU A 83 -8.32 8.59 8.98
C GLU A 83 -8.95 8.98 10.32
N GLU A 84 -8.57 10.14 10.90
CA GLU A 84 -9.14 10.65 12.16
C GLU A 84 -10.66 10.84 12.04
N THR A 85 -11.12 11.41 10.92
CA THR A 85 -12.54 11.63 10.64
C THR A 85 -13.32 10.31 10.59
N VAL A 86 -12.77 9.28 9.93
CA VAL A 86 -13.38 7.95 9.87
C VAL A 86 -13.39 7.31 11.25
N GLN A 87 -12.29 7.38 12.00
CA GLN A 87 -12.21 6.85 13.37
C GLN A 87 -13.30 7.42 14.27
N GLU A 88 -13.55 8.73 14.20
CA GLU A 88 -14.62 9.37 14.98
C GLU A 88 -16.02 8.92 14.57
N VAL A 89 -16.25 8.65 13.29
CA VAL A 89 -17.56 8.20 12.80
C VAL A 89 -17.83 6.74 13.14
N ILE A 90 -16.81 5.88 13.15
CA ILE A 90 -16.99 4.44 13.41
C ILE A 90 -16.73 4.03 14.86
N LYS A 91 -16.35 4.96 15.75
CA LYS A 91 -15.95 4.66 17.14
C LYS A 91 -16.97 3.87 17.96
N SER A 92 -18.26 4.03 17.67
CA SER A 92 -19.35 3.31 18.34
C SER A 92 -19.85 2.10 17.56
N CYS A 93 -19.14 1.68 16.52
CA CYS A 93 -19.53 0.63 15.58
C CYS A 93 -20.99 0.78 15.08
N PRO A 94 -21.37 1.95 14.51
CA PRO A 94 -22.75 2.17 14.09
C PRO A 94 -23.14 1.22 12.94
N SER A 95 -24.38 0.73 12.97
CA SER A 95 -24.94 -0.10 11.89
C SER A 95 -25.05 0.64 10.55
N SER A 96 -25.09 1.97 10.61
CA SER A 96 -25.06 2.91 9.50
C SER A 96 -24.18 4.11 9.86
N PRO A 97 -22.90 4.12 9.43
CA PRO A 97 -22.02 5.25 9.71
C PRO A 97 -22.45 6.51 8.94
N LYS A 98 -22.21 7.69 9.52
CA LYS A 98 -22.48 8.98 8.90
C LYS A 98 -21.72 9.11 7.57
N THR A 99 -22.41 9.57 6.52
CA THR A 99 -21.83 9.88 5.21
C THR A 99 -21.73 11.39 4.99
N TRP A 100 -20.85 11.81 4.09
CA TRP A 100 -20.70 13.21 3.66
C TRP A 100 -20.86 13.32 2.15
N TRP A 101 -21.36 14.46 1.66
CA TRP A 101 -21.55 14.69 0.23
C TRP A 101 -20.24 14.94 -0.54
N VAL A 102 -19.18 15.36 0.16
CA VAL A 102 -17.85 15.64 -0.42
C VAL A 102 -16.85 14.49 -0.31
N LEU A 103 -17.12 13.48 0.53
CA LEU A 103 -16.19 12.37 0.78
C LEU A 103 -16.81 11.04 0.35
N GLY A 104 -16.08 10.27 -0.45
CA GLY A 104 -16.42 8.88 -0.72
C GLY A 104 -16.14 8.00 0.50
N GLN A 105 -16.95 6.94 0.68
CA GLN A 105 -16.81 5.99 1.78
C GLN A 105 -17.11 4.56 1.33
N ASN A 106 -16.30 3.61 1.80
CA ASN A 106 -16.56 2.17 1.72
C ASN A 106 -16.69 1.61 3.14
N THR A 107 -17.70 0.78 3.40
CA THR A 107 -17.93 0.16 4.72
C THR A 107 -18.08 -1.36 4.56
N ILE A 108 -17.45 -2.13 5.44
CA ILE A 108 -17.68 -3.58 5.56
C ILE A 108 -18.22 -3.87 6.95
N LYS A 109 -19.24 -4.73 7.04
CA LYS A 109 -19.75 -5.22 8.33
C LYS A 109 -18.95 -6.47 8.70
N CYS A 110 -18.33 -6.46 9.88
CA CYS A 110 -17.80 -7.68 10.48
C CYS A 110 -18.99 -8.45 11.07
N SER A 111 -19.18 -9.68 10.60
CA SER A 111 -20.18 -10.63 11.10
C SER A 111 -19.80 -11.19 12.46
#